data_AF-A0AAD8NCZ0-F1
#
_entry.id   AF-A0AAD8NCZ0-F1
#
_cell.length_a   1.000
_cell.length_b   1.000
_cell.length_c   1.000
_cell.angle_alpha   90.00
_cell.angle_beta   90.00
_cell.angle_gamma   90.00
#
_symmetry.space_group_name_H-M   'P 1'
#
loop_
_entity.id
_entity.type
_entity.pdbx_description
1 polymer ?
#
loop_
_entity_poly.entity_id
_entity_poly.type
_entity_poly.pdbx_seq_one_letter_code
_entity_poly.pdbx_strand_id
1 'polypeptide(L)'
;MAFCFSLSLSNYYHKGKCRSTTRDCGLFMYTNLYLLHVEEEKLIEAGSSNWQKVCFVPAKADANVLAFRMWLKKYAGGQFDWGTKFNGSLPPTPPRLQLMDRYWSHVVNCKSCSGAYKGFNALKISLQVFSVASVAIMAATKHGMISVATRNTLTAAAIMCFVGSKWLSHFIYKNFHFHDYIHAFK
;
A
#
# COMPACT_ATOMS: atom_id res chain seq x y z
N MET A 1 -25.86 -5.69 -33.55
CA MET A 1 -24.48 -5.16 -33.50
C MET A 1 -24.06 -5.17 -32.05
N ALA A 2 -23.23 -6.14 -31.66
CA ALA A 2 -22.87 -6.44 -30.28
C ALA A 2 -21.75 -5.50 -29.80
N PHE A 3 -21.93 -4.85 -28.65
CA PHE A 3 -20.83 -4.27 -27.88
C PHE A 3 -20.64 -5.11 -26.61
N CYS A 4 -19.63 -5.98 -26.69
CA CYS A 4 -19.12 -6.78 -25.59
C CYS A 4 -18.31 -5.87 -24.66
N PHE A 5 -18.91 -5.33 -23.61
CA PHE A 5 -18.17 -4.77 -22.49
C PHE A 5 -17.77 -5.90 -21.55
N SER A 6 -16.67 -6.58 -21.88
CA SER A 6 -15.88 -7.31 -20.88
C SER A 6 -15.23 -6.28 -19.96
N LEU A 7 -15.95 -5.88 -18.91
CA LEU A 7 -15.43 -5.05 -17.83
C LEU A 7 -14.48 -5.91 -16.97
N SER A 8 -13.22 -5.98 -17.41
CA SER A 8 -12.12 -6.40 -16.56
C SER A 8 -12.01 -5.41 -15.38
N LEU A 9 -12.17 -5.94 -14.16
CA LEU A 9 -12.03 -5.26 -12.87
C LEU A 9 -10.73 -4.44 -12.71
N SER A 10 -9.75 -4.63 -13.60
CA SER A 10 -8.49 -3.88 -13.61
C SER A 10 -8.64 -2.38 -13.91
N ASN A 11 -9.72 -1.94 -14.56
CA ASN A 11 -9.88 -0.54 -14.98
C ASN A 11 -10.50 0.40 -13.92
N TYR A 12 -11.13 -0.13 -12.87
CA TYR A 12 -11.77 0.71 -11.86
C TYR A 12 -10.79 1.31 -10.84
N TYR A 13 -9.64 0.67 -10.64
CA TYR A 13 -8.64 1.10 -9.64
C TYR A 13 -7.78 2.31 -10.05
N HIS A 14 -7.82 2.74 -11.32
CA HIS A 14 -6.83 3.68 -11.85
C HIS A 14 -7.29 5.14 -12.02
N LYS A 15 -8.55 5.49 -11.73
CA LYS A 15 -9.12 6.80 -12.09
C LYS A 15 -9.53 7.72 -10.93
N GLY A 16 -8.89 7.61 -9.77
CA GLY A 16 -9.02 8.58 -8.68
C GLY A 16 -7.98 9.69 -8.77
N LYS A 17 -8.25 10.79 -9.46
CA LYS A 17 -7.37 11.98 -9.48
C LYS A 17 -7.53 12.76 -8.16
N CYS A 18 -6.75 12.43 -7.14
CA CYS A 18 -6.75 13.18 -5.87
C CYS A 18 -6.24 14.61 -6.09
N ARG A 19 -7.15 15.58 -6.05
CA ARG A 19 -6.88 17.03 -6.02
C ARG A 19 -7.05 17.56 -4.59
N SER A 20 -6.44 16.92 -3.60
CA SER A 20 -6.45 17.41 -2.22
C SER A 20 -5.09 17.21 -1.57
N THR A 21 -4.61 18.29 -0.97
CA THR A 21 -3.30 18.48 -0.32
C THR A 21 -3.18 17.73 1.02
N THR A 22 -3.96 16.66 1.22
CA THR A 22 -4.02 15.87 2.44
C THR A 22 -3.39 14.50 2.20
N ARG A 23 -2.35 14.20 2.96
CA ARG A 23 -1.44 13.04 2.79
C ARG A 23 -2.11 11.67 3.01
N ASP A 24 -3.38 11.63 3.43
CA ASP A 24 -3.98 10.43 4.03
C ASP A 24 -5.21 9.87 3.28
N CYS A 25 -5.77 10.58 2.29
CA CYS A 25 -7.05 10.18 1.69
C CYS A 25 -7.02 8.87 0.88
N GLY A 26 -5.94 8.61 0.13
CA GLY A 26 -5.89 7.42 -0.73
C GLY A 26 -5.86 6.14 0.09
N LEU A 27 -5.01 6.11 1.09
CA LEU A 27 -4.81 4.92 1.91
C LEU A 27 -6.03 4.59 2.77
N PHE A 28 -6.65 5.59 3.40
CA PHE A 28 -7.86 5.38 4.18
C PHE A 28 -8.94 4.69 3.34
N MET A 29 -9.19 5.16 2.11
CA MET A 29 -10.24 4.57 1.28
C MET A 29 -9.96 3.10 0.90
N TYR A 30 -8.74 2.74 0.54
CA TYR A 30 -8.40 1.36 0.16
C TYR A 30 -8.36 0.40 1.35
N THR A 31 -7.90 0.87 2.52
CA THR A 31 -7.92 0.05 3.74
C THR A 31 -9.36 -0.18 4.22
N ASN A 32 -10.23 0.84 4.17
CA ASN A 32 -11.64 0.66 4.51
C ASN A 32 -12.34 -0.28 3.52
N LEU A 33 -12.04 -0.19 2.22
CA LEU A 33 -12.64 -1.09 1.24
C LEU A 33 -12.27 -2.55 1.49
N TYR A 34 -11.01 -2.84 1.86
CA TYR A 34 -10.58 -4.18 2.25
C TYR A 34 -11.32 -4.69 3.49
N LEU A 35 -11.38 -3.86 4.53
CA LEU A 35 -12.05 -4.22 5.79
C LEU A 35 -13.53 -4.49 5.56
N LEU A 36 -14.21 -3.65 4.79
CA LEU A 36 -15.62 -3.84 4.43
C LEU A 36 -15.82 -5.12 3.62
N HIS A 37 -14.93 -5.42 2.67
CA HIS A 37 -15.01 -6.65 1.89
C HIS A 37 -14.88 -7.91 2.75
N VAL A 38 -13.92 -7.94 3.68
CA VAL A 38 -13.74 -9.05 4.62
C VAL A 38 -14.90 -9.14 5.61
N GLU A 39 -15.44 -8.00 6.05
CA GLU A 39 -16.62 -7.94 6.91
C GLU A 39 -17.85 -8.51 6.19
N GLU A 40 -18.06 -8.15 4.92
CA GLU A 40 -19.15 -8.68 4.09
C GLU A 40 -19.03 -10.18 3.86
N GLU A 41 -17.83 -10.72 3.57
CA GLU A 41 -17.61 -12.16 3.45
C GLU A 41 -18.00 -12.91 4.73
N LYS A 42 -17.54 -12.41 5.90
CA LYS A 42 -17.88 -13.03 7.18
C LYS A 42 -19.36 -12.90 7.54
N LEU A 43 -20.01 -11.81 7.12
CA LEU A 43 -21.45 -11.61 7.30
C LEU A 43 -22.27 -12.57 6.44
N ILE A 44 -21.83 -12.85 5.21
CA ILE A 44 -22.46 -13.87 4.36
C ILE A 44 -22.30 -15.26 4.99
N GLU A 45 -21.11 -15.58 5.48
CA GLU A 45 -20.82 -16.87 6.12
C GLU A 45 -21.67 -17.10 7.39
N ALA A 46 -21.81 -16.09 8.25
CA ALA A 46 -22.60 -16.20 9.48
C ALA A 46 -24.12 -16.04 9.28
N GLY A 47 -24.52 -15.48 8.14
CA GLY A 47 -25.90 -15.13 7.82
C GLY A 47 -26.39 -13.85 8.50
N SER A 48 -27.35 -13.17 7.86
CA SER A 48 -27.91 -11.89 8.31
C SER A 48 -28.52 -11.92 9.71
N SER A 49 -28.96 -13.09 10.20
CA SER A 49 -29.55 -13.22 11.54
C SER A 49 -28.53 -13.14 12.68
N ASN A 50 -27.26 -13.49 12.44
CA ASN A 50 -26.19 -13.59 13.46
C ASN A 50 -25.13 -12.46 13.36
N TRP A 51 -25.43 -11.36 12.65
CA TRP A 51 -24.46 -10.29 12.36
C TRP A 51 -23.74 -9.72 13.60
N GLN A 52 -24.41 -9.68 14.75
CA GLN A 52 -23.85 -9.17 16.01
C GLN A 52 -22.65 -9.99 16.53
N LYS A 53 -22.54 -11.26 16.13
CA LYS A 53 -21.40 -12.14 16.47
C LYS A 53 -20.18 -11.87 15.59
N VAL A 54 -20.38 -11.28 14.41
CA VAL A 54 -19.33 -11.04 13.42
C VAL A 54 -18.84 -9.60 13.45
N CYS A 55 -19.77 -8.65 13.61
CA CYS A 55 -19.48 -7.22 13.63
C CYS A 55 -19.68 -6.67 15.04
N PHE A 56 -18.60 -6.68 15.81
CA PHE A 56 -18.60 -6.11 17.15
C PHE A 56 -18.30 -4.61 17.09
N VAL A 57 -19.31 -3.79 17.40
CA VAL A 57 -19.22 -2.32 17.48
C VAL A 57 -19.48 -1.87 18.91
N PRO A 58 -18.47 -1.93 19.80
CA PRO A 58 -18.65 -1.71 21.23
C PRO A 58 -18.75 -0.23 21.63
N ALA A 59 -18.34 0.70 20.76
CA ALA A 59 -18.22 2.09 21.16
C ALA A 59 -19.58 2.80 21.17
N LYS A 60 -19.79 3.71 22.13
CA LYS A 60 -20.99 4.57 22.16
C LYS A 60 -21.15 5.41 20.89
N ALA A 61 -20.04 5.75 20.23
CA ALA A 61 -20.05 6.46 18.95
C ALA A 61 -20.71 5.65 17.82
N ASP A 62 -20.73 4.31 17.93
CA ASP A 62 -21.30 3.42 16.91
C ASP A 62 -22.80 3.14 17.14
N ALA A 63 -23.43 3.77 18.13
CA ALA A 63 -24.84 3.55 18.47
C ALA A 63 -25.77 3.76 17.25
N ASN A 64 -25.44 4.70 16.37
CA ASN A 64 -26.21 4.96 15.15
C ASN A 64 -26.04 3.83 14.12
N VAL A 65 -24.86 3.21 14.02
CA VAL A 65 -24.61 2.04 13.16
C VAL A 65 -25.42 0.85 13.66
N LEU A 66 -25.47 0.66 14.98
CA LEU A 66 -26.30 -0.38 15.61
C LEU A 66 -27.79 -0.14 15.32
N ALA A 67 -28.27 1.08 15.53
CA ALA A 67 -29.67 1.45 15.28
C ALA A 67 -30.05 1.23 13.82
N PHE A 68 -29.17 1.59 12.88
CA PHE A 68 -29.37 1.35 11.45
C PHE A 68 -29.48 -0.15 11.14
N ARG A 69 -28.58 -0.99 11.66
CA ARG A 69 -28.64 -2.45 11.43
C ARG A 69 -29.90 -3.09 12.05
N MET A 70 -30.35 -2.60 13.21
CA MET A 70 -31.62 -3.05 13.81
C MET A 70 -32.82 -2.63 12.96
N TRP A 71 -32.82 -1.40 12.43
CA TRP A 71 -33.85 -0.94 11.50
C TRP A 71 -33.87 -1.79 10.23
N LEU A 72 -32.71 -2.09 9.64
CA LEU A 72 -32.59 -2.92 8.45
C LEU A 72 -33.15 -4.33 8.69
N LYS A 73 -32.86 -4.94 9.85
CA LYS A 73 -33.44 -6.23 10.25
C LYS A 73 -34.96 -6.17 10.36
N LYS A 74 -35.49 -5.10 10.96
CA LYS A 74 -36.93 -4.96 11.23
C LYS A 74 -37.75 -4.66 9.97
N TYR A 75 -37.23 -3.82 9.07
CA TYR A 75 -38.00 -3.26 7.96
C TYR A 75 -37.59 -3.76 6.58
N ALA A 76 -36.35 -4.25 6.41
CA ALA A 76 -35.82 -4.73 5.13
C ALA A 76 -35.47 -6.23 5.14
N GLY A 77 -35.92 -6.98 6.15
CA GLY A 77 -35.59 -8.41 6.28
C GLY A 77 -34.10 -8.68 6.53
N GLY A 78 -33.33 -7.67 6.94
CA GLY A 78 -31.90 -7.80 7.23
C GLY A 78 -30.97 -7.80 6.02
N GLN A 79 -31.49 -7.50 4.83
CA GLN A 79 -30.71 -7.44 3.60
C GLN A 79 -31.25 -6.34 2.69
N PHE A 80 -30.42 -5.89 1.75
CA PHE A 80 -30.86 -4.97 0.70
C PHE A 80 -31.25 -5.78 -0.53
N ASP A 81 -32.43 -5.53 -1.08
CA ASP A 81 -32.78 -6.04 -2.41
C ASP A 81 -32.11 -5.15 -3.46
N TRP A 82 -30.94 -5.58 -3.95
CA TRP A 82 -30.20 -4.91 -5.01
C TRP A 82 -30.81 -5.15 -6.41
N GLY A 83 -31.95 -5.87 -6.48
CA GLY A 83 -32.57 -6.30 -7.73
C GLY A 83 -31.75 -7.34 -8.48
N THR A 84 -32.06 -7.55 -9.75
CA THR A 84 -31.43 -8.60 -10.59
C THR A 84 -29.98 -8.33 -11.01
N LYS A 85 -29.42 -7.16 -10.66
CA LYS A 85 -28.08 -6.74 -11.12
C LYS A 85 -26.94 -7.35 -10.31
N PHE A 86 -27.21 -7.85 -9.11
CA PHE A 86 -26.20 -8.40 -8.21
C PHE A 86 -26.68 -9.74 -7.66
N ASN A 87 -25.91 -10.81 -7.84
CA ASN A 87 -26.26 -12.17 -7.43
C ASN A 87 -25.92 -12.48 -5.95
N GLY A 88 -25.56 -11.45 -5.17
CA GLY A 88 -25.12 -11.59 -3.78
C GLY A 88 -23.74 -12.25 -3.60
N SER A 89 -23.07 -12.69 -4.67
CA SER A 89 -21.71 -13.23 -4.60
C SER A 89 -20.71 -12.07 -4.60
N LEU A 90 -19.84 -12.03 -3.60
CA LEU A 90 -18.68 -11.14 -3.67
C LEU A 90 -17.70 -11.65 -4.72
N PRO A 91 -17.02 -10.74 -5.46
CA PRO A 91 -15.86 -11.11 -6.24
C PRO A 91 -14.75 -11.61 -5.30
N PRO A 92 -13.85 -12.50 -5.76
CA PRO A 92 -12.78 -13.00 -4.91
C PRO A 92 -11.90 -11.85 -4.41
N THR A 93 -11.52 -11.89 -3.13
CA THR A 93 -10.63 -10.88 -2.55
C THR A 93 -9.30 -10.86 -3.29
N PRO A 94 -8.86 -9.71 -3.83
CA PRO A 94 -7.54 -9.62 -4.44
C PRO A 94 -6.44 -9.89 -3.39
N PRO A 95 -5.25 -10.36 -3.82
CA PRO A 95 -4.12 -10.53 -2.92
C PRO A 95 -3.80 -9.22 -2.17
N ARG A 96 -3.50 -9.30 -0.87
CA ARG A 96 -3.16 -8.13 -0.03
C ARG A 96 -2.08 -7.24 -0.64
N LEU A 97 -1.07 -7.82 -1.27
CA LEU A 97 0.00 -7.11 -1.98
C LEU A 97 -0.53 -6.22 -3.11
N GLN A 98 -1.56 -6.66 -3.83
CA GLN A 98 -2.17 -5.89 -4.90
C GLN A 98 -3.04 -4.76 -4.34
N LEU A 99 -3.76 -5.03 -3.25
CA LEU A 99 -4.66 -4.06 -2.65
C LEU A 99 -3.92 -2.93 -1.91
N MET A 100 -2.80 -3.26 -1.27
CA MET A 100 -1.98 -2.34 -0.48
C MET A 100 -0.81 -1.76 -1.28
N ASP A 101 -0.81 -1.92 -2.62
CA ASP A 101 0.20 -1.27 -3.45
C ASP A 101 -0.06 0.24 -3.54
N ARG A 102 0.78 0.99 -2.84
CA ARG A 102 0.76 2.45 -2.83
C ARG A 102 1.33 3.03 -4.13
N TYR A 103 2.22 2.30 -4.79
CA TYR A 103 2.96 2.82 -5.92
C TYR A 103 2.03 3.16 -7.09
N TRP A 104 1.25 2.18 -7.55
CA TRP A 104 0.33 2.35 -8.67
C TRP A 104 -0.93 3.15 -8.30
N SER A 105 -1.41 3.02 -7.07
CA SER A 105 -2.61 3.73 -6.63
C SER A 105 -2.35 5.23 -6.39
N HIS A 106 -1.19 5.60 -5.86
CA HIS A 106 -0.91 6.97 -5.43
C HIS A 106 0.38 7.57 -6.00
N VAL A 107 1.52 6.88 -5.86
CA VAL A 107 2.84 7.48 -6.16
C VAL A 107 2.94 7.95 -7.60
N VAL A 108 2.48 7.14 -8.55
CA VAL A 108 2.51 7.49 -9.99
C VAL A 108 1.59 8.66 -10.35
N ASN A 109 0.49 8.85 -9.60
CA ASN A 109 -0.51 9.88 -9.87
C ASN A 109 -0.21 11.20 -9.13
N CYS A 110 0.60 11.15 -8.07
CA CYS A 110 0.96 12.29 -7.24
C CYS A 110 2.31 12.88 -7.68
N LYS A 111 2.33 14.15 -8.11
CA LYS A 111 3.57 14.83 -8.53
C LYS A 111 4.61 14.93 -7.41
N SER A 112 4.18 15.18 -6.17
CA SER A 112 5.07 15.29 -5.02
C SER A 112 5.73 13.94 -4.70
N CYS A 113 4.93 12.88 -4.58
CA CYS A 113 5.43 11.55 -4.25
C CYS A 113 6.25 10.93 -5.38
N SER A 114 5.83 11.09 -6.65
CA SER A 114 6.63 10.64 -7.80
C SER A 114 7.95 11.39 -7.91
N GLY A 115 7.99 12.69 -7.60
CA GLY A 115 9.21 13.48 -7.53
C GLY A 115 10.15 12.95 -6.44
N ALA A 116 9.64 12.74 -5.23
CA ALA A 116 10.41 12.18 -4.12
C ALA A 116 10.94 10.76 -4.45
N TYR A 117 10.09 9.90 -5.02
CA TYR A 117 10.47 8.55 -5.44
C TYR A 117 11.62 8.55 -6.45
N LYS A 118 11.53 9.41 -7.48
CA LYS A 118 12.61 9.59 -8.47
C LYS A 118 13.89 10.11 -7.82
N GLY A 119 13.79 11.10 -6.94
CA GLY A 119 14.93 11.66 -6.21
C GLY A 119 15.64 10.62 -5.35
N PHE A 120 14.89 9.85 -4.55
CA PHE A 120 15.47 8.78 -3.74
C PHE A 120 16.06 7.66 -4.59
N ASN A 121 15.43 7.31 -5.72
CA ASN A 121 16.00 6.30 -6.62
C ASN A 121 17.30 6.80 -7.28
N ALA A 122 17.39 8.08 -7.65
CA ALA A 122 18.61 8.70 -8.15
C ALA A 122 19.72 8.71 -7.08
N LEU A 123 19.38 9.06 -5.83
CA LEU A 123 20.32 9.01 -4.70
C LEU A 123 20.82 7.58 -4.42
N LYS A 124 19.93 6.59 -4.51
CA LYS A 124 20.30 5.18 -4.36
C LYS A 124 21.34 4.76 -5.42
N ILE A 125 21.11 5.14 -6.68
CA ILE A 125 22.03 4.83 -7.78
C ILE A 125 23.35 5.58 -7.61
N SER A 126 23.33 6.86 -7.25
CA SER A 126 24.57 7.63 -7.06
C SER A 126 25.43 7.07 -5.94
N LEU A 127 24.84 6.64 -4.82
CA LEU A 127 25.54 5.96 -3.72
C LEU A 127 26.20 4.65 -4.18
N GLN A 128 25.52 3.87 -5.02
CA GLN A 128 26.07 2.63 -5.58
C GLN A 128 27.25 2.91 -6.51
N VAL A 129 27.10 3.86 -7.44
CA VAL A 129 28.17 4.27 -8.37
C VAL A 129 29.38 4.77 -7.59
N PHE A 130 29.17 5.60 -6.55
CA PHE A 130 30.26 6.12 -5.73
C PHE A 130 30.99 5.02 -4.95
N SER A 131 30.27 4.03 -4.41
CA SER A 131 30.86 2.88 -3.74
C SER A 131 31.74 2.05 -4.68
N VAL A 132 31.23 1.70 -5.88
CA VAL A 132 31.98 0.95 -6.89
C VAL A 132 33.19 1.73 -7.39
N ALA A 133 33.03 3.02 -7.68
CA ALA A 133 34.13 3.88 -8.11
C ALA A 133 35.24 3.96 -7.05
N SER A 134 34.87 4.07 -5.77
CA SER A 134 35.83 4.10 -4.66
C SER A 134 36.64 2.81 -4.58
N VAL A 135 35.99 1.65 -4.74
CA VAL A 135 36.67 0.34 -4.77
C VAL A 135 37.58 0.20 -5.99
N ALA A 136 37.13 0.65 -7.16
CA ALA A 136 37.93 0.62 -8.39
C ALA A 136 39.20 1.49 -8.26
N ILE A 137 39.09 2.68 -7.68
CA ILE A 137 40.23 3.56 -7.39
C ILE A 137 41.21 2.87 -6.43
N MET A 138 40.72 2.21 -5.38
CA MET A 138 41.57 1.46 -4.45
C MET A 138 42.30 0.28 -5.10
N ALA A 139 41.68 -0.36 -6.09
CA ALA A 139 42.27 -1.48 -6.82
C ALA A 139 43.30 -1.03 -7.85
N ALA A 140 43.08 0.12 -8.51
CA ALA A 140 44.01 0.67 -9.50
C ALA A 140 45.24 1.36 -8.89
N THR A 141 45.13 1.84 -7.64
CA THR A 141 46.24 2.52 -6.95
C THR A 141 47.23 1.52 -6.36
N LYS A 142 48.51 1.67 -6.72
CA LYS A 142 49.60 0.84 -6.18
C LYS A 142 49.82 1.12 -4.70
N HIS A 143 50.23 0.10 -3.95
CA HIS A 143 50.63 0.24 -2.55
C HIS A 143 51.74 1.30 -2.42
N GLY A 144 51.50 2.32 -1.59
CA GLY A 144 52.44 3.43 -1.35
C GLY A 144 52.16 4.72 -2.13
N MET A 145 51.29 4.73 -3.16
CA MET A 145 50.92 5.99 -3.86
C MET A 145 49.97 6.88 -3.06
N ILE A 146 49.21 6.30 -2.13
CA ILE A 146 48.26 7.02 -1.29
C ILE A 146 48.50 6.67 0.18
N SER A 147 48.34 7.66 1.07
CA SER A 147 48.52 7.48 2.51
C SER A 147 47.57 6.39 3.03
N VAL A 148 48.04 5.65 4.05
CA VAL A 148 47.22 4.65 4.75
C VAL A 148 45.93 5.28 5.28
N ALA A 149 46.00 6.53 5.75
CA ALA A 149 44.82 7.27 6.19
C ALA A 149 43.81 7.45 5.04
N THR A 150 44.27 7.82 3.84
CA THR A 150 43.42 8.01 2.65
C THR A 150 42.80 6.69 2.17
N ARG A 151 43.55 5.58 2.22
CA ARG A 151 42.97 4.25 1.88
C ARG A 151 41.87 3.85 2.86
N ASN A 152 42.11 4.07 4.15
CA ASN A 152 41.13 3.73 5.19
C ASN A 152 39.87 4.59 5.08
N THR A 153 39.99 5.89 4.81
CA THR A 153 38.83 6.76 4.60
C THR A 153 38.04 6.38 3.35
N LEU A 154 38.71 6.08 2.24
CA LEU A 154 38.05 5.64 1.00
C LEU A 154 37.34 4.29 1.18
N THR A 155 37.94 3.38 1.94
CA THR A 155 37.33 2.08 2.30
C THR A 155 36.08 2.31 3.15
N ALA A 156 36.18 3.12 4.21
CA ALA A 156 35.06 3.42 5.08
C ALA A 156 33.91 4.12 4.32
N ALA A 157 34.24 5.09 3.46
CA ALA A 157 33.27 5.78 2.61
C ALA A 157 32.57 4.80 1.65
N ALA A 158 33.30 3.88 1.03
CA ALA A 158 32.74 2.88 0.11
C ALA A 158 31.74 1.96 0.81
N ILE A 159 32.07 1.49 2.03
CA ILE A 159 31.20 0.66 2.86
C ILE A 159 29.95 1.44 3.27
N MET A 160 30.12 2.66 3.78
CA MET A 160 29.01 3.51 4.22
C MET A 160 28.04 3.82 3.08
N CYS A 161 28.55 4.13 1.89
CA CYS A 161 27.70 4.37 0.71
C CYS A 161 26.93 3.12 0.28
N PHE A 162 27.57 1.95 0.35
CA PHE A 162 26.91 0.68 0.03
C PHE A 162 25.79 0.36 1.03
N VAL A 163 26.08 0.44 2.33
CA VAL A 163 25.09 0.23 3.41
C VAL A 163 23.96 1.25 3.30
N GLY A 164 24.29 2.53 3.09
CA GLY A 164 23.33 3.60 2.86
C GLY A 164 22.42 3.32 1.66
N SER A 165 22.94 2.79 0.55
CA SER A 165 22.14 2.41 -0.63
C SER A 165 21.15 1.28 -0.33
N LYS A 166 21.55 0.28 0.46
CA LYS A 166 20.69 -0.84 0.88
C LYS A 166 19.61 -0.39 1.83
N TRP A 167 19.97 0.44 2.81
CA TRP A 167 19.01 1.07 3.71
C TRP A 167 18.01 1.93 2.94
N LEU A 168 18.46 2.76 2.01
CA LEU A 168 17.59 3.60 1.19
C LEU A 168 16.68 2.76 0.30
N SER A 169 17.18 1.64 -0.26
CA SER A 169 16.34 0.72 -1.03
C SER A 169 15.19 0.15 -0.19
N HIS A 170 15.50 -0.28 1.03
CA HIS A 170 14.49 -0.79 1.96
C HIS A 170 13.51 0.32 2.39
N PHE A 171 14.02 1.53 2.64
CA PHE A 171 13.20 2.70 2.96
C PHE A 171 12.24 3.05 1.81
N ILE A 172 12.72 3.07 0.56
CA ILE A 172 11.88 3.33 -0.62
C ILE A 172 10.77 2.27 -0.71
N TYR A 173 11.13 0.99 -0.55
CA TYR A 173 10.16 -0.10 -0.63
C TYR A 173 9.05 0.03 0.44
N LYS A 174 9.42 0.24 1.71
CA LYS A 174 8.45 0.37 2.82
C LYS A 174 7.57 1.62 2.76
N ASN A 175 8.03 2.69 2.12
CA ASN A 175 7.27 3.95 2.09
C ASN A 175 6.45 4.12 0.81
N PHE A 176 6.95 3.65 -0.33
CA PHE A 176 6.35 3.92 -1.65
C PHE A 176 5.65 2.72 -2.29
N HIS A 177 6.01 1.47 -1.94
CA HIS A 177 5.37 0.28 -2.50
C HIS A 177 4.36 -0.33 -1.53
N PHE A 178 4.85 -0.85 -0.41
CA PHE A 178 4.02 -1.62 0.52
C PHE A 178 4.11 -1.03 1.91
N HIS A 179 2.96 -0.63 2.45
CA HIS A 179 2.84 -0.23 3.84
C HIS A 179 1.96 -1.24 4.55
N ASP A 180 2.60 -2.19 5.24
CA ASP A 180 1.87 -3.12 6.08
C ASP A 180 1.39 -2.38 7.33
N TYR A 181 0.08 -2.27 7.49
CA TYR A 181 -0.48 -1.85 8.76
C TYR A 181 -0.49 -3.05 9.69
N ILE A 182 0.26 -2.95 10.78
CA ILE A 182 0.11 -3.88 11.89
C ILE A 182 -1.29 -3.60 12.45
N HIS A 183 -2.28 -4.38 12.04
CA HIS A 183 -3.56 -4.39 12.73
C HIS A 183 -3.27 -4.71 14.20
N ALA A 184 -3.77 -3.86 15.09
CA ALA A 184 -3.66 -4.11 16.51
C ALA A 184 -4.33 -5.46 16.81
N PHE A 185 -3.49 -6.42 17.19
CA PHE A 185 -3.77 -7.73 17.78
C PHE A 185 -4.21 -8.89 16.87
N LYS A 186 -3.42 -9.97 17.01
CA LYS A 186 -3.79 -11.37 16.89
C LYS A 186 -4.40 -11.82 18.22
#